data_AF-A0A8S0ZSF0-F1
#
_entry.id   AF-A0A8S0ZSF0-F1
#
_cell.length_a   1.000
_cell.length_b   1.000
_cell.length_c   1.000
_cell.angle_alpha   90.00
_cell.angle_beta   90.00
_cell.angle_gamma   90.00
#
_symmetry.space_group_name_H-M   'P 1'
#
loop_
_entity.id
_entity.type
_entity.pdbx_description
1 polymer ?
#
loop_
_entity_poly.entity_id
_entity_poly.type
_entity_poly.pdbx_seq_one_letter_code
_entity_poly.pdbx_strand_id
1 'polypeptide(L)'
;MFFYMFFFLNFNNIKAPIVLSVVVGCLALHRSTSHNKIIAMKSTVVFCVLLFAALALARPSDDHYTDRYDNVDLDEVLSNRRLLVPYIKCVLDHGKCAPDAKELKEHIREALENECGKCTDAQKKGTRRVIGHLINNEEDYWNQLTVKYDPDKKFTAKYEKELREVKA
;
A
#
# COMPACT_ATOMS: atom_id res chain seq x y z
N MET A 1 14.21 -13.03 30.63
CA MET A 1 14.71 -13.13 29.24
C MET A 1 13.59 -13.54 28.26
N PHE A 2 12.43 -12.86 28.32
CA PHE A 2 11.31 -13.11 27.39
C PHE A 2 10.67 -11.80 26.86
N PHE A 3 11.11 -10.65 27.37
CA PHE A 3 10.61 -9.33 26.94
C PHE A 3 11.41 -8.69 25.80
N TYR A 4 12.61 -9.20 25.50
CA TYR A 4 13.47 -8.61 24.45
C TYR A 4 13.13 -9.06 23.03
N MET A 5 12.34 -10.13 22.85
CA MET A 5 12.09 -10.68 21.52
C MET A 5 10.84 -10.13 20.83
N PHE A 6 10.01 -9.36 21.53
CA PHE A 6 8.84 -8.69 20.94
C PHE A 6 9.15 -7.31 20.34
N PHE A 7 10.32 -6.73 20.62
CA PHE A 7 10.67 -5.38 20.16
C PHE A 7 11.19 -5.34 18.72
N PHE A 8 11.53 -6.49 18.13
CA PHE A 8 12.19 -6.54 16.82
C PHE A 8 11.28 -6.66 15.60
N LEU A 9 9.95 -6.79 15.76
CA LEU A 9 9.09 -7.18 14.64
C LEU A 9 8.26 -6.08 13.96
N ASN A 10 8.38 -4.79 14.31
CA ASN A 10 7.63 -3.76 13.56
C ASN A 10 8.18 -2.33 13.64
N PHE A 11 9.48 -2.13 13.45
CA PHE A 11 10.11 -0.80 13.41
C PHE A 11 10.74 -0.43 12.06
N ASN A 12 10.28 -1.02 10.96
CA ASN A 12 10.83 -0.69 9.62
C ASN A 12 10.31 0.64 9.02
N ASN A 13 9.38 1.35 9.67
CA ASN A 13 8.82 2.60 9.12
C ASN A 13 8.72 3.79 10.09
N ILE A 14 9.21 3.66 11.32
CA ILE A 14 9.26 4.78 12.28
C ILE A 14 10.65 5.41 12.19
N LYS A 15 10.72 6.71 11.90
CA LYS A 15 11.97 7.48 11.91
C LYS A 15 12.68 7.23 13.26
N ALA A 16 13.83 6.54 13.20
CA ALA A 16 14.72 6.23 14.32
C ALA A 16 14.95 7.36 15.36
N PRO A 17 15.02 8.66 15.00
CA PRO A 17 15.20 9.72 16.01
C PRO A 17 14.03 9.89 17.00
N ILE A 18 12.81 9.51 16.62
CA ILE A 18 11.62 9.68 17.47
C ILE A 18 11.65 8.66 18.62
N VAL A 19 11.99 7.41 18.32
CA VAL A 19 12.10 6.33 19.32
C VAL A 19 13.24 6.61 20.30
N LEU A 20 14.38 7.09 19.81
CA LEU A 20 15.54 7.43 20.65
C LEU A 20 15.23 8.59 21.60
N SER A 21 14.51 9.62 21.12
CA SER A 21 14.16 10.80 21.93
C SER A 21 13.17 10.46 23.05
N VAL A 22 12.20 9.58 22.79
CA VAL A 22 11.22 9.14 23.81
C VAL A 22 11.88 8.29 24.89
N VAL A 23 12.79 7.38 24.51
CA VAL A 23 13.53 6.54 25.47
C VAL A 23 14.47 7.38 26.35
N VAL A 24 15.19 8.34 25.77
CA VAL A 24 16.08 9.25 26.51
C VAL A 24 15.27 10.18 27.44
N GLY A 25 14.11 10.68 27.01
CA GLY A 25 13.23 11.50 27.84
C GLY A 25 12.65 10.74 29.04
N CYS A 26 12.32 9.45 28.86
CA CYS A 26 11.81 8.61 29.94
C CYS A 26 12.89 8.27 30.98
N LEU A 27 14.15 8.09 30.54
CA LEU A 27 15.31 7.91 31.42
C LEU A 27 15.68 9.20 32.17
N ALA A 28 15.53 10.38 31.54
CA ALA A 28 15.85 11.67 32.16
C ALA A 28 14.91 12.05 33.31
N LEU A 29 13.64 11.62 33.27
CA LEU A 29 12.66 11.85 34.35
C LEU A 29 12.96 11.06 35.63
N HIS A 30 13.87 10.08 35.59
CA HIS A 30 14.16 9.21 36.73
C HIS A 30 15.15 9.81 37.76
N ARG A 31 15.74 10.99 37.51
CA ARG A 31 16.78 11.59 38.38
C ARG A 31 16.27 12.61 39.40
N SER A 32 15.04 13.11 39.32
CA SER A 32 14.54 14.10 40.28
C SER A 32 13.18 13.70 40.87
N THR A 33 13.19 13.15 42.08
CA THR A 33 12.22 13.42 43.16
C THR A 33 12.49 12.49 44.34
N SER A 34 13.22 13.03 45.33
CA SER A 34 13.28 12.46 46.68
C SER A 34 12.04 12.91 47.47
N HIS A 35 11.45 11.99 48.22
CA HIS A 35 10.25 12.05 49.08
C HIS A 35 8.87 11.74 48.40
N ASN A 36 8.25 10.63 48.86
CA ASN A 36 7.00 9.95 48.46
C ASN A 36 7.01 8.99 47.25
N LYS A 37 7.80 7.90 47.37
CA LYS A 37 8.05 6.87 46.33
C LYS A 37 6.85 6.02 45.87
N ILE A 38 5.78 5.86 46.65
CA ILE A 38 4.69 4.91 46.32
C ILE A 38 3.65 5.51 45.35
N ILE A 39 3.33 6.79 45.48
CA ILE A 39 2.36 7.49 44.62
C ILE A 39 2.99 7.82 43.25
N ALA A 40 4.28 8.18 43.25
CA ALA A 40 5.04 8.52 42.04
C ALA A 40 5.21 7.33 41.08
N MET A 41 5.47 6.12 41.59
CA MET A 41 5.67 4.92 40.74
C MET A 41 4.43 4.54 39.93
N LYS A 42 3.23 4.70 40.52
CA LYS A 42 1.95 4.45 39.82
C LYS A 42 1.68 5.52 38.76
N SER A 43 2.02 6.78 39.07
CA SER A 43 1.81 7.92 38.16
C SER A 43 2.72 7.84 36.93
N THR A 44 3.99 7.43 37.08
CA THR A 44 4.91 7.26 35.94
C THR A 44 4.49 6.11 35.03
N VAL A 45 4.06 4.97 35.58
CA VAL A 45 3.58 3.84 34.76
C VAL A 45 2.33 4.22 33.97
N VAL A 46 1.38 4.93 34.58
CA VAL A 46 0.18 5.42 33.89
C VAL A 46 0.54 6.39 32.77
N PHE A 47 1.49 7.32 33.01
CA PHE A 47 1.95 8.25 31.98
C PHE A 47 2.63 7.54 30.80
N CYS A 48 3.48 6.55 31.07
CA CYS A 48 4.11 5.74 30.02
C CYS A 48 3.07 4.94 29.23
N VAL A 49 2.09 4.31 29.88
CA VAL A 49 1.01 3.56 29.21
C VAL A 49 0.15 4.48 28.35
N LEU A 50 -0.15 5.69 28.81
CA LEU A 50 -0.89 6.69 28.04
C LEU A 50 -0.10 7.20 26.83
N LEU A 51 1.22 7.39 26.96
CA LEU A 51 2.11 7.74 25.84
C LEU A 51 2.18 6.64 24.79
N PHE A 52 2.32 5.39 25.21
CA PHE A 52 2.31 4.25 24.28
C PHE A 52 0.95 4.08 23.59
N ALA A 53 -0.15 4.30 24.30
CA ALA A 53 -1.49 4.29 23.71
C ALA A 53 -1.68 5.42 22.68
N ALA A 54 -1.22 6.64 22.97
CA ALA A 54 -1.29 7.76 22.04
C ALA A 54 -0.46 7.51 20.76
N LEU A 55 0.72 6.89 20.89
CA LEU A 55 1.56 6.52 19.74
C LEU A 55 0.94 5.39 18.90
N ALA A 56 0.20 4.47 19.51
CA ALA A 56 -0.53 3.43 18.78
C ALA A 56 -1.71 4.00 17.96
N LEU A 57 -2.28 5.12 18.38
CA LEU A 57 -3.37 5.82 17.69
C LEU A 57 -2.88 6.79 16.60
N ALA A 58 -1.63 7.26 16.68
CA ALA A 58 -1.01 8.16 15.71
C ALA A 58 -0.49 7.42 14.46
N ARG A 59 -1.17 6.36 14.01
CA ARG A 59 -0.85 5.72 12.73
C ARG A 59 -1.38 6.65 11.62
N PRO A 60 -0.54 7.15 10.70
CA PRO A 60 -1.07 7.82 9.53
C PRO A 60 -2.02 6.85 8.84
N SER A 61 -3.27 7.25 8.66
CA SER A 61 -4.15 6.59 7.70
C SER A 61 -3.60 6.95 6.33
N ASP A 62 -2.93 6.00 5.68
CA ASP A 62 -2.65 6.13 4.26
C ASP A 62 -4.00 6.03 3.55
N ASP A 63 -4.63 7.20 3.35
CA ASP A 63 -5.94 7.32 2.72
C ASP A 63 -5.90 6.84 1.25
N HIS A 64 -4.71 6.77 0.65
CA HIS A 64 -4.47 6.36 -0.72
C HIS A 64 -3.26 5.45 -0.89
N TYR A 65 -3.22 4.72 -2.02
CA TYR A 65 -2.02 4.01 -2.48
C TYR A 65 -0.87 5.00 -2.75
N THR A 66 0.37 4.51 -2.78
CA THR A 66 1.52 5.38 -3.04
C THR A 66 1.39 6.09 -4.39
N ASP A 67 1.65 7.39 -4.38
CA ASP A 67 1.64 8.27 -5.56
C ASP A 67 2.98 8.29 -6.30
N ARG A 68 3.99 7.55 -5.80
CA ARG A 68 5.36 7.53 -6.34
C ARG A 68 5.41 7.23 -7.84
N TYR A 69 4.48 6.42 -8.33
CA TYR A 69 4.43 5.94 -9.71
C TYR A 69 3.30 6.58 -10.54
N ASP A 70 2.67 7.66 -10.05
CA ASP A 70 1.56 8.32 -10.76
C ASP A 70 2.02 9.02 -12.05
N ASN A 71 3.32 9.27 -12.19
CA ASN A 71 3.93 9.92 -13.37
C ASN A 71 4.57 8.92 -14.36
N VAL A 72 4.26 7.62 -14.27
CA VAL A 72 4.71 6.64 -15.28
C VAL A 72 4.11 7.02 -16.64
N ASP A 73 4.94 7.01 -17.69
CA ASP A 73 4.51 7.29 -19.06
C ASP A 73 3.71 6.11 -19.63
N LEU A 74 2.38 6.16 -19.42
CA LEU A 74 1.47 5.13 -19.92
C LEU A 74 1.38 5.12 -21.44
N ASP A 75 1.66 6.23 -22.13
CA ASP A 75 1.63 6.28 -23.59
C ASP A 75 2.79 5.49 -24.20
N GLU A 76 3.98 5.65 -23.63
CA GLU A 76 5.15 4.87 -24.03
C GLU A 76 4.93 3.36 -23.76
N VAL A 77 4.44 3.01 -22.56
CA VAL A 77 4.21 1.61 -22.19
C VAL A 77 3.14 0.96 -23.07
N LEU A 78 2.00 1.61 -23.29
CA LEU A 78 0.88 1.06 -24.05
C LEU A 78 1.14 1.03 -25.56
N SER A 79 1.94 1.96 -26.10
CA SER A 79 2.31 1.95 -27.54
C SER A 79 3.43 0.95 -27.87
N ASN A 80 4.21 0.51 -26.87
CA ASN A 80 5.32 -0.39 -27.07
C ASN A 80 5.09 -1.76 -26.43
N ARG A 81 4.70 -2.73 -27.26
CA ARG A 81 4.46 -4.12 -26.82
C ARG A 81 5.65 -4.77 -26.11
N ARG A 82 6.89 -4.35 -26.39
CA ARG A 82 8.09 -4.87 -25.70
C ARG A 82 8.18 -4.40 -24.25
N LEU A 83 7.59 -3.24 -23.93
CA LEU A 83 7.45 -2.75 -22.57
C LEU A 83 6.20 -3.33 -21.91
N LEU A 84 5.06 -3.30 -22.60
CA LEU A 84 3.77 -3.76 -22.06
C LEU A 84 3.78 -5.24 -21.62
N VAL A 85 4.28 -6.15 -22.46
CA VAL A 85 4.18 -7.60 -22.20
C VAL A 85 4.87 -8.02 -20.90
N PRO A 86 6.09 -7.55 -20.58
CA PRO A 86 6.70 -7.76 -19.27
C PRO A 86 5.83 -7.32 -18.08
N TYR A 87 5.14 -6.18 -18.18
CA TYR A 87 4.21 -5.71 -17.13
C TYR A 87 3.06 -6.69 -16.94
N ILE A 88 2.39 -7.07 -18.03
CA ILE A 88 1.27 -8.03 -17.99
C ILE A 88 1.76 -9.37 -17.40
N LYS A 89 2.91 -9.88 -17.86
CA LYS A 89 3.48 -11.13 -17.35
C LYS A 89 3.80 -11.05 -15.86
N CYS A 90 4.35 -9.95 -15.36
CA CYS A 90 4.56 -9.74 -13.93
C CYS A 90 3.24 -9.88 -13.16
N VAL A 91 2.20 -9.18 -13.61
CA VAL A 91 0.86 -9.19 -13.01
C VAL A 91 0.24 -10.59 -13.07
N LEU A 92 0.51 -11.36 -14.13
CA LEU A 92 0.11 -12.76 -14.27
C LEU A 92 0.96 -13.77 -13.48
N ASP A 93 1.98 -13.36 -12.73
CA ASP A 93 2.97 -14.25 -12.07
C ASP A 93 3.91 -15.02 -13.03
N HIS A 94 4.02 -14.58 -14.28
CA HIS A 94 4.81 -15.23 -15.34
C HIS A 94 6.16 -14.53 -15.62
N GLY A 95 6.68 -13.72 -14.69
CA GLY A 95 7.95 -13.01 -14.90
C GLY A 95 8.37 -12.10 -13.76
N LYS A 96 9.52 -11.45 -13.95
CA LYS A 96 10.02 -10.41 -13.03
C LYS A 96 9.15 -9.17 -13.11
N CYS A 97 9.01 -8.48 -11.98
CA CYS A 97 8.25 -7.24 -11.88
C CYS A 97 9.20 -6.04 -11.79
N ALA A 98 8.92 -5.02 -12.58
CA ALA A 98 9.40 -3.67 -12.30
C ALA A 98 8.75 -3.15 -11.00
N PRO A 99 9.37 -2.20 -10.27
CA PRO A 99 8.86 -1.74 -8.98
C PRO A 99 7.43 -1.19 -9.03
N ASP A 100 7.08 -0.47 -10.08
CA ASP A 100 5.73 0.07 -10.35
C ASP A 100 4.72 -1.03 -10.70
N ALA A 101 5.10 -1.99 -11.55
CA ALA A 101 4.27 -3.16 -11.87
C ALA A 101 4.00 -4.02 -10.63
N LYS A 102 4.99 -4.11 -9.73
CA LYS A 102 4.87 -4.85 -8.47
C LYS A 102 3.88 -4.18 -7.52
N GLU A 103 3.97 -2.86 -7.38
CA GLU A 103 3.01 -2.07 -6.59
C GLU A 103 1.58 -2.30 -7.09
N LEU A 104 1.35 -2.16 -8.40
CA LEU A 104 0.06 -2.41 -9.03
C LEU A 104 -0.44 -3.83 -8.70
N LYS A 105 0.41 -4.84 -8.93
CA LYS A 105 0.08 -6.25 -8.70
C LYS A 105 -0.37 -6.54 -7.26
N GLU A 106 0.27 -5.92 -6.28
CA GLU A 106 -0.06 -6.11 -4.87
C GLU A 106 -1.44 -5.53 -4.51
N HIS A 107 -1.93 -4.55 -5.27
CA HIS A 107 -3.17 -3.83 -4.96
C HIS A 107 -4.36 -4.12 -5.88
N ILE A 108 -4.19 -4.78 -7.05
CA ILE A 108 -5.29 -5.01 -8.01
C ILE A 108 -6.54 -5.62 -7.37
N ARG A 109 -6.41 -6.66 -6.53
CA ARG A 109 -7.57 -7.34 -5.93
C ARG A 109 -8.35 -6.42 -4.99
N GLU A 110 -7.64 -5.75 -4.09
CA GLU A 110 -8.25 -4.81 -3.15
C GLU A 110 -8.90 -3.65 -3.92
N ALA A 111 -8.22 -3.11 -4.93
CA ALA A 111 -8.73 -2.03 -5.77
C ALA A 111 -10.00 -2.43 -6.54
N LEU A 112 -10.14 -3.69 -6.97
CA LEU A 112 -11.37 -4.19 -7.58
C LEU A 112 -12.49 -4.30 -6.54
N GLU A 113 -12.21 -4.91 -5.39
CA GLU A 113 -13.20 -5.13 -4.32
C GLU A 113 -13.72 -3.82 -3.70
N ASN A 114 -12.89 -2.77 -3.64
CA ASN A 114 -13.23 -1.47 -3.06
C ASN A 114 -13.54 -0.37 -4.09
N GLU A 115 -13.69 -0.74 -5.37
CA GLU A 115 -13.93 0.20 -6.48
C GLU A 115 -12.90 1.35 -6.57
N CYS A 116 -11.62 1.02 -6.37
CA CYS A 116 -10.49 1.96 -6.39
C CYS A 116 -10.62 3.05 -5.31
N GLY A 117 -11.18 2.72 -4.14
CA GLY A 117 -11.43 3.66 -3.05
C GLY A 117 -10.17 4.36 -2.53
N LYS A 118 -9.01 3.69 -2.62
CA LYS A 118 -7.69 4.23 -2.24
C LYS A 118 -6.87 4.74 -3.44
N CYS A 119 -7.40 4.69 -4.65
CA CYS A 119 -6.64 5.13 -5.82
C CYS A 119 -6.60 6.66 -5.92
N THR A 120 -5.46 7.20 -6.35
CA THR A 120 -5.35 8.60 -6.75
C THR A 120 -6.13 8.86 -8.05
N ASP A 121 -6.37 10.14 -8.37
CA ASP A 121 -7.02 10.50 -9.63
C ASP A 121 -6.19 10.11 -10.87
N ALA A 122 -4.85 10.16 -10.75
CA ALA A 122 -3.95 9.71 -11.80
C ALA A 122 -4.09 8.19 -12.01
N GLN A 123 -4.10 7.40 -10.93
CA GLN A 123 -4.28 5.95 -10.97
C GLN A 123 -5.63 5.54 -11.56
N LYS A 124 -6.73 6.24 -11.21
CA LYS A 124 -8.06 5.99 -11.78
C LYS A 124 -8.09 6.23 -13.29
N LYS A 125 -7.55 7.36 -13.74
CA LYS A 125 -7.47 7.70 -15.17
C LYS A 125 -6.56 6.73 -15.93
N GLY A 126 -5.41 6.43 -15.37
CA GLY A 126 -4.44 5.49 -15.94
C GLY A 126 -5.02 4.08 -16.08
N THR A 127 -5.67 3.58 -15.03
CA THR A 127 -6.31 2.26 -15.02
C THR A 127 -7.36 2.15 -16.14
N ARG A 128 -8.22 3.17 -16.33
CA ARG A 128 -9.21 3.16 -17.42
C ARG A 128 -8.56 3.08 -18.80
N ARG A 129 -7.45 3.78 -19.02
CA ARG A 129 -6.68 3.73 -20.28
C ARG A 129 -6.05 2.36 -20.51
N VAL A 130 -5.40 1.79 -19.49
CA VAL A 130 -4.77 0.48 -19.56
C VAL A 130 -5.82 -0.61 -19.84
N ILE A 131 -6.93 -0.63 -19.10
CA ILE A 131 -8.01 -1.59 -19.32
C ILE A 131 -8.58 -1.45 -20.73
N GLY A 132 -8.86 -0.24 -21.20
CA GLY A 132 -9.35 0.00 -22.55
C GLY A 132 -8.37 -0.51 -23.61
N HIS A 133 -7.07 -0.27 -23.45
CA HIS A 133 -6.07 -0.81 -24.37
C HIS A 133 -6.05 -2.33 -24.37
N LEU A 134 -6.07 -2.97 -23.20
CA LEU A 134 -6.05 -4.44 -23.08
C LEU A 134 -7.27 -5.08 -23.73
N ILE A 135 -8.47 -4.54 -23.51
CA ILE A 135 -9.73 -5.04 -24.09
C ILE A 135 -9.70 -4.97 -25.62
N ASN A 136 -9.18 -3.88 -26.18
CA ASN A 136 -9.28 -3.62 -27.63
C ASN A 136 -8.11 -4.17 -28.44
N ASN A 137 -6.95 -4.37 -27.82
CA ASN A 137 -5.69 -4.70 -28.52
C ASN A 137 -4.99 -5.96 -28.00
N GLU A 138 -5.26 -6.42 -26.78
CA GLU A 138 -4.55 -7.55 -26.15
C GLU A 138 -5.55 -8.54 -25.53
N GLU A 139 -6.55 -8.97 -26.31
CA GLU A 139 -7.68 -9.80 -25.85
C GLU A 139 -7.26 -11.08 -25.14
N ASP A 140 -6.21 -11.77 -25.62
CA ASP A 140 -5.67 -12.97 -24.96
C ASP A 140 -5.18 -12.68 -23.53
N TYR A 141 -4.44 -11.58 -23.35
CA TYR A 141 -3.97 -11.18 -22.03
C TYR A 141 -5.09 -10.65 -21.14
N TRP A 142 -6.07 -9.95 -21.73
CA TRP A 142 -7.27 -9.54 -21.00
C TRP A 142 -8.03 -10.76 -20.44
N ASN A 143 -8.21 -11.80 -21.24
CA ASN A 143 -8.85 -13.05 -20.79
C ASN A 143 -8.06 -13.74 -19.66
N GLN A 144 -6.74 -13.77 -19.74
CA GLN A 144 -5.91 -14.32 -18.66
C GLN A 144 -6.01 -13.51 -17.36
N LEU A 145 -6.00 -12.18 -17.46
CA LEU A 145 -6.10 -11.29 -16.32
C LEU A 145 -7.47 -11.39 -15.64
N THR A 146 -8.54 -11.46 -16.42
CA THR A 146 -9.91 -11.59 -15.91
C THR A 146 -10.12 -12.93 -15.20
N VAL A 147 -9.61 -14.04 -15.75
CA VAL A 147 -9.62 -15.34 -15.05
C VAL A 147 -8.91 -15.27 -13.70
N LYS A 148 -7.80 -14.52 -13.63
CA LYS A 148 -7.00 -14.42 -12.40
C LYS A 148 -7.61 -13.51 -11.33
N TYR A 149 -8.13 -12.36 -11.74
CA TYR A 149 -8.53 -11.29 -10.80
C TYR A 149 -10.04 -11.14 -10.64
N ASP A 150 -10.83 -11.62 -11.59
CA ASP A 150 -12.29 -11.53 -11.59
C ASP A 150 -12.96 -12.76 -12.23
N PRO A 151 -12.74 -13.97 -11.67
CA PRO A 151 -13.27 -15.22 -12.23
C PRO A 151 -14.82 -15.25 -12.28
N ASP A 152 -15.46 -14.54 -11.35
CA ASP A 152 -16.93 -14.41 -11.29
C ASP A 152 -17.49 -13.33 -12.25
N LYS A 153 -16.62 -12.62 -12.98
CA LYS A 153 -16.95 -11.51 -13.89
C LYS A 153 -17.77 -10.38 -13.24
N LYS A 154 -17.54 -10.09 -11.96
CA LYS A 154 -18.23 -9.04 -11.20
C LYS A 154 -17.87 -7.64 -11.71
N PHE A 155 -16.64 -7.44 -12.17
CA PHE A 155 -16.10 -6.14 -12.57
C PHE A 155 -15.84 -6.06 -14.08
N THR A 156 -15.37 -7.15 -14.67
CA THR A 156 -14.99 -7.31 -16.08
C THR A 156 -16.12 -6.88 -17.02
N ALA A 157 -17.36 -7.33 -16.75
CA ALA A 157 -18.51 -7.03 -17.60
C ALA A 157 -18.80 -5.52 -17.71
N LYS A 158 -18.58 -4.77 -16.62
CA LYS A 158 -18.73 -3.30 -16.61
C LYS A 158 -17.70 -2.66 -17.53
N TYR A 159 -16.42 -3.02 -17.38
CA TYR A 159 -15.35 -2.44 -18.18
C TYR A 159 -15.41 -2.83 -19.66
N GLU A 160 -15.73 -4.08 -19.98
CA GLU A 160 -15.94 -4.51 -21.37
C GLU A 160 -17.07 -3.74 -22.05
N LYS A 161 -18.16 -3.46 -21.32
CA LYS A 161 -19.25 -2.65 -21.85
C LYS A 161 -18.86 -1.18 -22.03
N GLU A 162 -18.11 -0.62 -21.08
CA GLU A 162 -17.76 0.80 -21.07
C GLU A 162 -16.60 1.18 -22.01
N LEU A 163 -15.66 0.26 -22.26
CA LEU A 163 -14.36 0.56 -22.86
C LEU A 163 -14.08 -0.20 -24.16
N ARG A 164 -14.95 -1.13 -24.56
CA ARG A 164 -14.84 -1.78 -25.87
C ARG A 164 -15.19 -0.77 -26.94
N GLU A 165 -14.21 -0.43 -27.77
CA GLU A 165 -14.47 0.29 -29.00
C GLU A 165 -14.94 -0.75 -30.01
N VAL A 166 -16.15 -0.57 -30.55
CA VAL A 166 -16.56 -1.35 -31.72
C VAL A 166 -15.63 -0.94 -32.84
N LYS A 167 -14.67 -1.82 -33.18
CA LYS A 167 -13.91 -1.71 -34.43
C LYS A 167 -14.95 -1.71 -35.55
N ALA A 168 -15.29 -0.53 -36.04
CA ALA A 168 -16.14 -0.34 -37.20
C ALA A 168 -15.43 -0.86 -38.46
#